data_AF-R3KNI4-F1
#
_entry.id   AF-R3KNI4-F1
#
_cell.length_a   1.000
_cell.length_b   1.000
_cell.length_c   1.000
_cell.angle_alpha   90.00
_cell.angle_beta   90.00
_cell.angle_gamma   90.00
#
_symmetry.space_group_name_H-M   'P 1'
#
loop_
_entity.id
_entity.type
_entity.pdbx_description
1 polymer ?
#
loop_
_entity_poly.entity_id
_entity_poly.type
_entity_poly.pdbx_seq_one_letter_code
_entity_poly.pdbx_strand_id
1 'polypeptide(L)'
;MSKRPRLFAGYFLEWIETYKVGAIRDISVSKYYIAHKHLTEICPDLTIDKLDRKAYQSILNEYALTHERQTTMDFHHQIGSCVRDMYHEGLIKRDPTYKAIIKGIPPRPKKKK
;
A
#
# COMPACT_ATOMS: atom_id res chain seq x y z
N MET A 1 4.76 2.85 -29.45
CA MET A 1 5.33 3.66 -28.35
C MET A 1 5.46 2.79 -27.12
N SER A 2 6.68 2.46 -26.71
CA SER A 2 6.90 1.70 -25.47
C SER A 2 6.67 2.64 -24.28
N LYS A 3 5.59 2.45 -23.51
CA LYS A 3 5.38 3.20 -22.27
C LYS A 3 6.51 2.81 -21.31
N ARG A 4 7.22 3.79 -20.76
CA ARG A 4 8.20 3.54 -19.69
C ARG A 4 7.49 2.85 -18.51
N PRO A 5 8.11 1.83 -17.89
CA PRO A 5 7.51 1.17 -16.75
C PRO A 5 7.34 2.19 -15.61
N ARG A 6 6.13 2.29 -15.06
CA ARG A 6 5.82 3.16 -13.92
C ARG A 6 6.01 2.39 -12.62
N LEU A 7 6.74 2.97 -11.68
CA LEU A 7 6.93 2.42 -10.34
C LEU A 7 5.63 2.49 -9.55
N PHE A 8 5.31 1.44 -8.80
CA PHE A 8 4.13 1.39 -7.96
C PHE A 8 4.18 2.46 -6.87
N ALA A 9 5.31 2.61 -6.18
CA ALA A 9 5.46 3.63 -5.15
C ALA A 9 5.26 5.06 -5.69
N GLY A 10 5.84 5.37 -6.85
CA GLY A 10 5.64 6.67 -7.50
C GLY A 10 4.18 6.94 -7.87
N TYR A 11 3.50 5.94 -8.46
CA TYR A 11 2.07 6.07 -8.76
C TYR A 11 1.22 6.21 -7.50
N PHE A 12 1.56 5.50 -6.42
CA PHE A 12 0.86 5.64 -5.14
C PHE A 12 0.95 7.07 -4.60
N LEU A 13 2.11 7.71 -4.71
CA LEU A 13 2.27 9.13 -4.35
C LEU A 13 1.38 10.03 -5.22
N GLU A 14 1.41 9.87 -6.54
CA GLU A 14 0.55 10.63 -7.47
C GLU A 14 -0.93 10.47 -7.13
N TRP A 15 -1.37 9.26 -6.79
CA TRP A 15 -2.75 8.96 -6.40
C TRP A 15 -3.12 9.61 -5.05
N ILE A 16 -2.20 9.69 -4.09
CA ILE A 16 -2.44 10.40 -2.82
C ILE A 16 -2.70 11.89 -3.11
N GLU A 17 -1.82 12.53 -3.88
CA GLU A 17 -1.92 13.95 -4.24
C GLU A 17 -3.22 14.24 -5.00
N THR A 18 -3.61 13.34 -5.90
CA THR A 18 -4.77 13.54 -6.78
C THR A 18 -6.10 13.31 -6.05
N TYR A 19 -6.19 12.28 -5.21
CA TYR A 19 -7.48 11.81 -4.68
C TYR A 19 -7.66 11.94 -3.17
N LYS A 20 -6.59 12.17 -2.40
CA LYS A 20 -6.66 12.26 -0.92
C LYS A 20 -6.43 13.66 -0.40
N VAL A 21 -5.45 14.38 -0.94
CA VAL A 21 -5.18 15.77 -0.54
C VAL A 21 -6.42 16.64 -0.81
N GLY A 22 -6.85 17.40 0.20
CA GLY A 22 -8.06 18.25 0.13
C GLY A 22 -9.40 17.50 0.20
N ALA A 23 -9.42 16.18 -0.01
CA ALA A 23 -10.64 15.37 0.05
C ALA A 23 -10.89 14.76 1.43
N ILE A 24 -9.84 14.53 2.22
CA ILE A 24 -9.91 13.98 3.58
C ILE A 24 -9.07 14.81 4.56
N ARG A 25 -9.25 14.56 5.87
CA ARG A 25 -8.50 15.26 6.93
C ARG A 25 -7.00 15.09 6.77
N ASP A 26 -6.24 16.15 7.01
CA ASP A 26 -4.77 16.16 6.88
C ASP A 26 -4.09 15.05 7.67
N ILE A 27 -4.54 14.78 8.89
CA ILE A 27 -3.99 13.68 9.71
C ILE A 27 -4.15 12.31 9.05
N SER A 28 -5.21 12.11 8.26
CA SER A 28 -5.43 10.89 7.51
C SER A 28 -4.53 10.85 6.27
N VAL A 29 -4.36 11.97 5.56
CA VAL A 29 -3.42 12.08 4.44
C VAL A 29 -1.99 11.79 4.90
N SER A 30 -1.57 12.31 6.05
CA SER A 30 -0.25 12.03 6.64
C SER A 30 0.03 10.53 6.81
N LYS A 31 -1.00 9.73 7.12
CA LYS A 31 -0.84 8.27 7.20
C LYS A 31 -0.55 7.65 5.84
N TYR A 32 -1.16 8.15 4.75
CA TYR A 32 -0.85 7.69 3.40
C TYR A 32 0.60 8.00 3.01
N TYR A 33 1.13 9.17 3.38
CA TYR A 33 2.56 9.48 3.15
C TYR A 33 3.49 8.55 3.94
N ILE A 34 3.13 8.19 5.17
CA ILE A 34 3.87 7.19 5.94
C ILE A 34 3.86 5.84 5.23
N ALA A 35 2.70 5.40 4.71
CA ALA A 35 2.63 4.19 3.90
C ALA A 35 3.47 4.29 2.62
N HIS A 36 3.46 5.43 1.94
CA HIS A 36 4.30 5.65 0.76
C HIS A 36 5.79 5.49 1.10
N LYS A 37 6.25 6.07 2.22
CA LYS A 37 7.63 5.91 2.68
C LYS A 37 8.00 4.43 2.86
N HIS A 38 7.19 3.68 3.59
CA HIS A 38 7.45 2.24 3.75
C HIS A 38 7.38 1.47 2.44
N LEU A 39 6.49 1.86 1.53
CA LEU A 39 6.40 1.26 0.22
C LEU A 39 7.68 1.50 -0.61
N THR A 40 8.27 2.69 -0.55
CA THR A 40 9.56 2.99 -1.19
C THR A 40 10.72 2.21 -0.57
N GLU A 41 10.66 1.88 0.72
CA GLU A 41 11.67 1.06 1.41
C GLU A 41 11.54 -0.42 1.03
N ILE A 42 10.31 -0.93 0.96
CA ILE A 42 10.02 -2.36 0.73
C ILE A 42 10.16 -2.76 -0.74
N CYS A 43 9.71 -1.91 -1.67
CA CYS A 43 9.68 -2.26 -3.09
C CYS A 43 10.03 -1.06 -4.01
N PRO A 44 11.26 -0.52 -3.91
CA PRO A 44 11.68 0.68 -4.64
C PRO A 44 11.55 0.54 -6.16
N ASP A 45 11.84 -0.65 -6.69
CA ASP A 45 11.91 -0.92 -8.13
C ASP A 45 10.68 -1.68 -8.67
N LEU A 46 9.65 -1.89 -7.84
CA LEU A 46 8.47 -2.62 -8.27
C LEU A 46 7.64 -1.77 -9.24
N THR A 47 7.45 -2.28 -10.44
CA THR A 47 6.66 -1.64 -11.48
C THR A 47 5.21 -2.13 -11.44
N ILE A 48 4.27 -1.28 -11.87
CA ILE A 48 2.82 -1.57 -11.85
C ILE A 48 2.48 -2.86 -12.61
N ASP A 49 3.13 -3.10 -13.75
CA ASP A 49 2.92 -4.30 -14.58
C ASP A 49 3.34 -5.61 -13.89
N LYS A 50 4.23 -5.51 -12.90
CA LYS A 50 4.70 -6.64 -12.07
C LYS A 50 3.96 -6.75 -10.74
N LEU A 51 3.01 -5.86 -10.47
CA LEU A 51 2.20 -5.90 -9.26
C LEU A 51 1.13 -7.00 -9.37
N ASP A 52 1.52 -8.23 -9.05
CA ASP A 52 0.62 -9.37 -8.92
C ASP A 52 0.29 -9.70 -7.46
N ARG A 53 -0.58 -10.70 -7.25
CA ARG A 53 -1.00 -11.13 -5.91
C ARG A 53 0.18 -11.60 -5.04
N LYS A 54 1.21 -12.20 -5.65
CA LYS A 54 2.39 -12.68 -4.92
C LYS A 54 3.26 -11.50 -4.50
N ALA A 55 3.51 -10.54 -5.40
CA ALA A 55 4.24 -9.32 -5.11
C ALA A 55 3.55 -8.52 -3.99
N TYR A 56 2.23 -8.36 -4.08
CA TYR A 56 1.44 -7.68 -3.05
C TYR A 56 1.51 -8.39 -1.70
N GLN A 57 1.38 -9.71 -1.68
CA GLN A 57 1.50 -10.49 -0.44
C GLN A 57 2.92 -10.40 0.16
N SER A 58 3.97 -10.34 -0.67
CA SER A 58 5.35 -10.14 -0.22
C SER A 58 5.53 -8.77 0.44
N ILE A 59 4.96 -7.70 -0.13
CA ILE A 59 4.97 -6.36 0.49
C ILE A 59 4.35 -6.39 1.88
N LEU A 60 3.18 -7.03 2.02
CA LEU A 60 2.52 -7.16 3.32
C LEU A 60 3.31 -8.01 4.32
N ASN A 61 3.94 -9.09 3.86
CA ASN A 61 4.77 -9.94 4.72
C ASN A 61 5.99 -9.16 5.23
N GLU A 62 6.65 -8.38 4.37
CA GLU A 62 7.82 -7.57 4.75
C GLU A 62 7.43 -6.52 5.78
N TYR A 63 6.33 -5.78 5.53
CA TYR A 63 5.82 -4.80 6.47
C TYR A 63 5.44 -5.41 7.83
N ALA A 64 4.88 -6.62 7.83
CA ALA A 64 4.47 -7.35 9.02
C ALA A 64 5.64 -7.80 9.92
N LEU A 65 6.88 -7.82 9.43
CA LEU A 65 8.04 -8.23 10.23
C LEU A 65 8.33 -7.29 11.41
N THR A 66 7.98 -6.02 11.26
CA THR A 66 8.31 -4.95 12.22
C THR A 66 7.08 -4.26 12.82
N HIS A 67 5.88 -4.54 12.29
CA HIS A 67 4.65 -3.84 12.66
C HIS A 67 3.62 -4.78 13.31
N GLU A 68 2.82 -4.23 14.22
CA GLU A 68 1.69 -4.95 14.80
C GLU A 68 0.65 -5.28 13.73
N ARG A 69 -0.09 -6.37 13.90
CA ARG A 69 -1.10 -6.81 12.92
C ARG A 69 -2.11 -5.71 12.56
N GLN A 70 -2.53 -4.87 13.51
CA GLN A 70 -3.44 -3.77 13.23
C GLN A 70 -2.78 -2.69 12.36
N THR A 71 -1.52 -2.38 12.61
CA THR A 71 -0.76 -1.44 11.78
C THR A 71 -0.57 -1.98 10.36
N THR A 72 -0.31 -3.28 10.21
CA THR A 72 -0.27 -3.93 8.89
C THR A 72 -1.63 -3.92 8.19
N MET A 73 -2.74 -4.08 8.92
CA MET A 73 -4.09 -3.93 8.38
C MET A 73 -4.33 -2.51 7.85
N ASP A 74 -3.95 -1.49 8.61
CA ASP A 74 -4.12 -0.09 8.20
C ASP A 74 -3.29 0.23 6.96
N PHE A 75 -2.04 -0.25 6.92
CA PHE A 75 -1.19 -0.16 5.74
C PHE A 75 -1.82 -0.84 4.51
N HIS A 76 -2.34 -2.06 4.67
CA HIS A 76 -3.07 -2.79 3.63
C HIS A 76 -4.25 -1.98 3.08
N HIS A 77 -5.06 -1.35 3.94
CA HIS A 77 -6.19 -0.54 3.51
C HIS A 77 -5.75 0.69 2.70
N GLN A 78 -4.66 1.35 3.10
CA GLN A 78 -4.15 2.54 2.44
C GLN A 78 -3.63 2.21 1.03
N ILE A 79 -2.69 1.27 0.91
CA ILE A 79 -2.14 0.88 -0.40
C ILE A 79 -3.19 0.14 -1.24
N GLY A 80 -4.04 -0.67 -0.60
CA GLY A 80 -5.05 -1.50 -1.28
C GLY A 80 -6.14 -0.67 -1.94
N SER A 81 -6.47 0.51 -1.40
CA SER A 81 -7.41 1.44 -2.03
C SER A 81 -6.88 1.92 -3.38
N CYS A 82 -5.62 2.37 -3.44
CA CYS A 82 -4.97 2.76 -4.70
C CYS A 82 -4.89 1.59 -5.69
N VAL A 83 -4.53 0.40 -5.21
CA VAL A 83 -4.39 -0.79 -6.07
C VAL A 83 -5.74 -1.21 -6.66
N ARG A 84 -6.84 -1.07 -5.91
CA ARG A 84 -8.18 -1.35 -6.43
C ARG A 84 -8.61 -0.34 -7.48
N ASP A 85 -8.30 0.94 -7.31
CA ASP A 85 -8.54 1.97 -8.31
C ASP A 85 -7.76 1.66 -9.60
N MET A 86 -6.48 1.29 -9.48
CA MET A 86 -5.67 0.84 -10.63
C MET A 86 -6.29 -0.35 -11.38
N TYR A 87 -6.93 -1.28 -10.65
CA TYR A 87 -7.65 -2.39 -11.27
C TYR A 87 -8.90 -1.91 -12.02
N HIS A 88 -9.70 -1.02 -11.42
CA HIS A 88 -10.89 -0.46 -12.07
C HIS A 88 -10.56 0.42 -13.28
N GLU A 89 -9.43 1.12 -13.25
CA GLU A 89 -8.91 1.91 -14.37
C GLU A 89 -8.23 1.06 -15.46
N GLY A 90 -8.10 -0.25 -15.25
CA GLY A 90 -7.49 -1.17 -16.20
C GLY A 90 -5.96 -1.05 -16.30
N LEU A 91 -5.30 -0.39 -15.34
CA LEU A 91 -3.84 -0.31 -15.25
C LEU A 91 -3.21 -1.66 -14.90
N ILE A 92 -3.94 -2.48 -14.13
CA ILE A 92 -3.58 -3.86 -13.82
C ILE A 92 -4.72 -4.81 -14.21
N LYS A 93 -4.35 -6.00 -14.71
CA LYS A 93 -5.33 -6.95 -15.26
C LYS A 93 -6.11 -7.73 -14.19
N ARG A 94 -5.56 -7.82 -12.98
CA ARG A 94 -6.12 -8.60 -11.87
C ARG A 94 -5.93 -7.81 -10.58
N ASP A 95 -6.90 -7.85 -9.69
CA ASP A 95 -6.79 -7.27 -8.35
C ASP A 95 -5.84 -8.12 -7.47
N PRO A 96 -4.63 -7.64 -7.13
CA PRO A 96 -3.68 -8.37 -6.31
C PRO A 96 -4.02 -8.30 -4.82
N THR A 97 -4.98 -7.45 -4.42
CA THR A 97 -5.48 -7.35 -3.03
C THR A 97 -6.44 -8.49 -2.68
N TYR A 98 -6.94 -9.24 -3.67
CA TYR A 98 -7.92 -10.30 -3.47
C TYR A 98 -7.41 -11.38 -2.51
N LYS A 99 -8.15 -11.57 -1.40
CA LYS A 99 -7.83 -12.52 -0.33
C LYS A 99 -6.38 -12.35 0.17
N ALA A 100 -5.94 -11.10 0.34
CA ALA A 100 -4.68 -10.80 1.00
C ALA A 100 -4.71 -11.27 2.46
N ILE A 101 -3.60 -11.83 2.93
CA ILE A 101 -3.47 -12.35 4.29
C ILE A 101 -2.73 -11.32 5.13
N ILE A 102 -3.38 -10.87 6.22
CA ILE A 102 -2.83 -9.89 7.14
C ILE A 102 -2.16 -10.58 8.32
N LYS A 103 -0.84 -10.42 8.39
CA LYS A 103 0.03 -10.87 9.49
C LYS A 103 0.55 -9.65 10.24
N GLY A 104 1.24 -9.88 11.35
CA GLY A 104 1.95 -8.85 12.09
C GLY A 104 2.34 -9.35 13.46
N ILE A 105 3.16 -8.56 14.15
CA ILE A 105 3.60 -8.82 15.51
C ILE A 105 2.36 -8.77 16.45
N PRO A 106 2.30 -9.62 17.49
CA PRO A 106 1.27 -9.51 18.52
C PRO A 106 1.28 -8.12 19.16
N PRO A 107 0.10 -7.57 19.50
CA PRO A 107 0.01 -6.23 20.06
C PRO A 107 0.75 -6.14 21.38
N ARG A 108 1.46 -5.04 21.61
CA ARG A 108 2.06 -4.78 22.93
C ARG A 108 0.95 -4.65 23.98
N PRO A 109 1.15 -5.15 25.20
CA PRO A 109 0.20 -4.98 26.28
C PRO A 109 -0.07 -3.49 26.51
N LYS A 110 -1.31 -3.05 26.32
CA LYS A 110 -1.70 -1.67 26.64
C LYS A 110 -1.60 -1.50 28.15
N LYS A 111 -0.81 -0.54 28.63
CA LYS A 111 -0.89 -0.10 30.02
C LYS A 111 -2.33 0.40 30.25
N LYS A 112 -3.06 -0.25 31.15
CA LYS A 112 -4.37 0.25 31.61
C LYS A 112 -4.12 1.66 32.16
N LYS A 113 -4.84 2.64 31.63
CA LYS A 113 -4.84 4.02 32.09
C LYS A 113 -5.64 4.11 33.39
#